data_AF-A0A2N7RWI0-F1
#
_entry.id   AF-A0A2N7RWI0-F1
#
_cell.length_a   1.000
_cell.length_b   1.000
_cell.length_c   1.000
_cell.angle_alpha   90.00
_cell.angle_beta   90.00
_cell.angle_gamma   90.00
#
_symmetry.space_group_name_H-M   'P 1'
#
loop_
_entity.id
_entity.type
_entity.pdbx_description
1 polymer ?
#
loop_
_entity_poly.entity_id
_entity_poly.type
_entity_poly.pdbx_seq_one_letter_code
_entity_poly.pdbx_strand_id
1 'polypeptide(L)' 'MHDTAYFSTMGRFVHASVRLEVLLETAPAALPASVRAVQAELAALLARMVDGSLQPTQEELDALTARAEAAIRDGQAAG' A
#
# COMPACT_ATOMS: atom_id res chain seq x y z
N MET A 1 -3.73 -6.74 -22.48
CA MET A 1 -4.89 -5.85 -22.27
C MET A 1 -5.34 -6.06 -20.85
N HIS A 2 -5.27 -5.03 -19.99
CA HIS A 2 -5.73 -5.15 -18.61
C HIS A 2 -7.26 -5.23 -18.57
N ASP A 3 -7.79 -6.14 -17.76
CA ASP A 3 -9.23 -6.36 -17.62
C ASP A 3 -9.80 -5.63 -16.40
N THR A 4 -11.11 -5.74 -16.19
CA THR A 4 -11.81 -5.12 -15.05
C THR A 4 -11.27 -5.60 -13.70
N ALA A 5 -10.78 -6.84 -13.61
CA ALA A 5 -10.23 -7.39 -12.37
C ALA A 5 -8.91 -6.69 -12.02
N TYR A 6 -8.04 -6.47 -13.00
CA TYR A 6 -6.81 -5.71 -12.84
C TYR A 6 -7.06 -4.29 -12.31
N PHE A 7 -7.96 -3.54 -12.94
CA PHE A 7 -8.27 -2.17 -12.51
C PHE A 7 -8.90 -2.11 -11.12
N SER A 8 -9.75 -3.08 -10.79
CA SER A 8 -10.31 -3.22 -9.43
C SER A 8 -9.20 -3.46 -8.40
N THR A 9 -8.28 -4.37 -8.69
CA THR A 9 -7.13 -4.66 -7.83
C THR A 9 -6.20 -3.45 -7.67
N MET A 10 -5.92 -2.73 -8.75
CA MET A 10 -5.12 -1.50 -8.69
C MET A 10 -5.81 -0.40 -7.86
N GLY A 11 -7.14 -0.27 -7.97
CA GLY A 11 -7.92 0.63 -7.12
C GLY A 11 -7.81 0.28 -5.63
N ARG A 12 -7.90 -1.01 -5.28
CA ARG A 12 -7.70 -1.47 -3.89
C ARG A 12 -6.30 -1.18 -3.38
N PHE A 13 -5.29 -1.43 -4.20
CA PHE A 13 -3.89 -1.16 -3.87
C PHE A 13 -3.64 0.33 -3.56
N VAL A 14 -4.08 1.22 -4.44
CA VAL A 14 -3.95 2.68 -4.24
C VAL A 14 -4.68 3.10 -2.97
N HIS A 15 -5.92 2.63 -2.79
CA HIS A 15 -6.70 2.95 -1.60
C HIS A 15 -6.04 2.47 -0.30
N ALA A 16 -5.49 1.25 -0.27
CA ALA A 16 -4.77 0.73 0.89
C ALA A 16 -3.51 1.55 1.21
N SER A 17 -2.77 1.97 0.19
CA SER A 17 -1.58 2.79 0.36
C SER A 17 -1.90 4.17 0.94
N VAL A 18 -2.96 4.82 0.45
CA VAL A 18 -3.45 6.11 0.99
C VAL A 18 -3.90 5.97 2.45
N ARG A 19 -4.61 4.88 2.79
CA ARG A 19 -5.03 4.63 4.17
C ARG A 19 -3.85 4.45 5.12
N LEU A 20 -2.78 3.79 4.66
CA LEU A 20 -1.56 3.60 5.44
C LEU A 20 -0.83 4.93 5.69
N GLU A 21 -0.80 5.82 4.69
CA GLU A 21 -0.26 7.17 4.83
C GLU A 21 -1.05 7.98 5.87
N VAL A 22 -2.38 7.98 5.79
CA VAL A 22 -3.25 8.66 6.78
C VAL A 22 -3.04 8.10 8.20
N LEU A 23 -2.86 6.78 8.35
CA LEU A 23 -2.56 6.18 9.65
C LEU A 23 -1.25 6.74 10.23
N LEU A 24 -0.22 6.91 9.40
CA LEU A 24 1.07 7.44 9.82
C LEU A 24 1.03 8.92 10.20
N GLU A 25 0.21 9.72 9.50
CA GLU A 25 0.00 11.13 9.83
C GLU A 25 -0.76 11.31 11.15
N THR A 26 -1.73 10.42 11.42
CA THR A 26 -2.60 10.51 12.60
C THR A 26 -2.01 9.87 13.85
N ALA A 27 -1.10 8.89 13.73
CA ALA A 27 -0.48 8.21 14.87
C ALA A 27 1.07 8.10 14.79
N PRO A 28 1.81 9.21 14.60
CA PRO A 28 3.25 9.14 14.34
C PRO A 28 4.07 8.59 15.52
N ALA A 29 3.68 8.80 16.78
CA ALA A 29 4.53 8.45 17.92
C ALA A 29 4.46 6.97 18.36
N ALA A 30 3.46 6.21 17.94
CA ALA A 30 3.19 4.85 18.44
C ALA A 30 3.37 3.73 17.38
N LEU A 31 3.48 4.08 16.10
CA LEU A 31 3.49 3.08 15.04
C LEU A 31 4.82 2.32 14.95
N PRO A 32 4.79 0.97 14.82
CA PRO A 32 5.99 0.16 14.66
C PRO A 32 6.85 0.60 13.46
N ALA A 33 8.17 0.46 13.58
CA ALA A 33 9.11 0.74 12.49
C ALA A 33 8.81 -0.07 11.22
N SER A 34 8.25 -1.28 11.36
CA SER A 34 7.80 -2.12 10.24
C SER A 34 6.68 -1.46 9.43
N VAL A 35 5.72 -0.79 10.07
CA VAL A 35 4.61 -0.10 9.39
C VAL A 35 5.14 1.07 8.56
N ARG A 36 6.09 1.84 9.11
CA ARG A 36 6.79 2.92 8.39
C ARG A 36 7.59 2.40 7.19
N ALA A 37 8.29 1.29 7.35
CA ALA A 37 9.06 0.67 6.27
C ALA A 37 8.16 0.20 5.13
N VAL A 38 7.02 -0.43 5.45
CA VAL A 38 6.04 -0.84 4.44
C VAL A 38 5.50 0.38 3.70
N GLN A 39 5.16 1.48 4.39
CA GLN A 39 4.67 2.67 3.69
C GLN A 39 5.70 3.27 2.73
N ALA A 40 6.97 3.37 3.14
CA ALA A 40 8.01 3.91 2.29
C ALA A 40 8.20 3.07 1.01
N GLU A 41 8.15 1.74 1.13
CA GLU A 41 8.24 0.83 -0.01
C GLU A 41 7.04 0.98 -0.95
N LEU A 42 5.82 1.03 -0.40
CA LEU A 42 4.61 1.20 -1.20
C LEU A 42 4.55 2.55 -1.90
N ALA A 43 5.00 3.63 -1.25
CA ALA A 43 5.10 4.95 -1.86
C ALA A 43 6.08 4.97 -3.04
N ALA A 44 7.24 4.30 -2.89
CA ALA A 44 8.21 4.16 -3.98
C ALA A 44 7.65 3.34 -5.16
N LEU A 45 6.91 2.27 -4.88
CA LEU A 45 6.26 1.47 -5.91
C LEU A 45 5.16 2.25 -6.64
N LEU A 46 4.33 3.00 -5.92
CA LEU A 46 3.32 3.88 -6.51
C LEU A 46 3.94 4.93 -7.43
N ALA A 47 5.03 5.56 -7.03
CA ALA A 47 5.74 6.53 -7.88
C ALA A 47 6.19 5.90 -9.21
N ARG A 48 6.75 4.68 -9.14
CA ARG A 48 7.16 3.91 -10.33
C ARG A 48 5.99 3.42 -11.18
N MET A 49 4.83 3.19 -10.59
CA MET A 49 3.62 2.88 -11.35
C MET A 49 3.07 4.10 -12.07
N VAL A 50 3.11 5.26 -11.42
CA VAL A 50 2.63 6.54 -11.98
C VAL A 50 3.54 7.04 -13.10
N ASP A 51 4.87 6.89 -12.96
CA ASP A 51 5.82 7.25 -14.01
C ASP A 51 5.89 6.22 -15.17
N GLY A 52 5.18 5.10 -15.03
CA GLY A 52 5.09 4.02 -16.02
C GLY A 52 6.30 3.10 -16.08
N SER A 53 7.30 3.26 -15.20
CA SER A 53 8.48 2.39 -15.11
C SER A 53 8.20 1.03 -14.47
N LEU A 54 7.04 0.87 -13.82
CA LEU A 54 6.57 -0.38 -13.24
C LEU A 54 5.12 -0.64 -13.64
N GLN A 55 4.88 -1.81 -14.24
CA GLN A 55 3.54 -2.33 -14.48
C GLN A 55 3.42 -3.67 -13.76
N PRO A 56 3.00 -3.68 -12.48
CA PRO A 56 2.85 -4.92 -11.75
C PRO A 56 1.68 -5.71 -12.34
N THR A 57 1.80 -7.02 -12.28
CA THR A 57 0.73 -7.98 -12.56
C THR A 57 -0.37 -7.90 -11.50
N GLN A 58 -1.52 -8.53 -11.76
CA GLN A 58 -2.60 -8.59 -10.79
C GLN A 58 -2.17 -9.29 -9.49
N GLU A 59 -1.44 -10.41 -9.60
CA GLU A 59 -0.96 -11.17 -8.44
C GLU A 59 0.00 -10.34 -7.57
N GLU A 60 0.90 -9.58 -8.20
CA GLU A 60 1.80 -8.67 -7.48
C GLU A 60 1.01 -7.55 -6.78
N LEU A 61 0.01 -6.95 -7.45
CA LEU A 61 -0.84 -5.95 -6.81
C LEU A 61 -1.66 -6.52 -5.65
N ASP A 62 -2.15 -7.75 -5.76
CA ASP A 62 -2.87 -8.43 -4.68
C ASP A 62 -1.95 -8.67 -3.48
N ALA A 63 -0.72 -9.13 -3.71
CA ALA A 63 0.28 -9.30 -2.66
C ALA A 63 0.65 -7.97 -1.97
N LEU A 64 0.86 -6.91 -2.76
CA LEU A 64 1.14 -5.56 -2.25
C LEU A 64 -0.04 -5.00 -1.44
N THR A 65 -1.27 -5.22 -1.91
CA THR A 65 -2.49 -4.81 -1.21
C THR A 65 -2.61 -5.53 0.13
N ALA A 66 -2.43 -6.85 0.15
CA ALA A 66 -2.49 -7.64 1.38
C ALA A 66 -1.43 -7.20 2.41
N ARG A 67 -0.23 -6.85 1.94
CA ARG A 67 0.85 -6.32 2.78
C ARG A 67 0.52 -4.95 3.35
N ALA A 68 -0.04 -4.04 2.56
CA ALA A 68 -0.51 -2.74 3.02
C ALA A 68 -1.58 -2.88 4.11
N GLU A 69 -2.56 -3.77 3.88
CA GLU A 69 -3.64 -4.02 4.84
C GLU A 69 -3.14 -4.66 6.14
N ALA A 70 -2.14 -5.55 6.07
CA ALA A 70 -1.50 -6.11 7.26
C ALA A 70 -0.80 -5.02 8.07
N ALA A 71 -0.03 -4.14 7.43
CA ALA A 71 0.63 -3.03 8.11
C ALA A 71 -0.38 -2.06 8.77
N ILE A 72 -1.53 -1.82 8.13
CA ILE A 72 -2.61 -1.02 8.74
C ILE A 72 -3.14 -1.70 10.00
N ARG A 73 -3.44 -3.01 9.95
CA ARG A 73 -3.94 -3.76 11.11
C ARG A 73 -2.93 -3.74 12.26
N ASP A 74 -1.65 -3.95 11.98
CA ASP A 74 -0.59 -3.91 12.98
C ASP A 74 -0.44 -2.51 13.60
N GLY A 75 -0.55 -1.47 12.76
CA GLY A 75 -0.50 -0.09 13.23
C GLY A 75 -1.70 0.30 14.11
N GLN A 76 -2.89 -0.18 13.78
CA GLN A 76 -4.10 0.03 14.57
C GLN A 76 -4.09 -0.74 15.90
N ALA A 77 -3.40 -1.89 15.96
CA ALA A 77 -3.27 -2.66 17.21
C ALA A 77 -2.22 -2.08 18.17
N ALA A 78 -1.31 -1.23 17.67
CA ALA A 78 -0.21 -0.65 18.44
C ALA A 78 -0.48 0.76 18.99
N GLY A 79 -1.51 1.45 18.50
CA GLY A 79 -1.95 2.78 18.95
C GLY A 79 -3.12 2.73 19.91
#